data_AF-A0AAV0MQ08-F1
#
_entry.id   AF-A0AAV0MQ08-F1
#
_cell.length_a   1.000
_cell.length_b   1.000
_cell.length_c   1.000
_cell.angle_alpha   90.00
_cell.angle_beta   90.00
_cell.angle_gamma   90.00
#
_symmetry.space_group_name_H-M   'P 1'
#
loop_
_entity.id
_entity.type
_entity.pdbx_description
1 polymer ?
#
loop_
_entity_poly.entity_id
_entity_poly.type
_entity_poly.pdbx_seq_one_letter_code
_entity_poly.pdbx_strand_id
1 'polypeptide(L)' 'MVVEAPDCISYLPDECLSVIFQSLSYADKKRYSLVCRRWLMIESHSRHRLSLNAYADLLPPVPMLFTRFNSVNKLALKW' A
#
# COMPACT_ATOMS: atom_id res chain seq x y z
N MET A 1 7.11 -24.37 26.43
CA MET A 1 7.33 -23.67 25.14
C MET A 1 5.96 -23.46 24.54
N VAL A 2 5.46 -22.23 24.47
CA VAL A 2 4.19 -21.95 23.79
C VAL A 2 4.48 -22.05 22.30
N VAL A 3 3.93 -23.06 21.63
CA VAL A 3 3.95 -23.11 20.17
C VAL A 3 2.98 -22.01 19.74
N GLU A 4 3.50 -20.87 19.28
CA GLU A 4 2.64 -19.85 18.67
C GLU A 4 1.95 -20.51 17.49
N ALA A 5 0.61 -20.58 17.56
CA ALA A 5 -0.19 -21.02 16.44
C ALA A 5 0.16 -20.10 15.25
N PRO A 6 0.45 -20.64 14.07
CA PRO A 6 0.83 -19.83 12.94
C PRO A 6 -0.31 -18.87 12.60
N ASP A 7 0.04 -17.61 12.34
CA ASP A 7 -0.92 -16.54 12.07
C ASP A 7 -1.82 -16.92 10.88
N CYS A 8 -3.12 -17.09 11.14
CA CYS A 8 -4.09 -17.52 10.13
C CYS A 8 -4.10 -16.60 8.90
N ILE A 9 -3.79 -15.30 9.07
CA ILE A 9 -3.77 -14.33 7.96
C ILE A 9 -2.63 -14.61 6.99
N SER A 10 -1.55 -15.28 7.44
CA SER A 10 -0.38 -15.57 6.63
C SER A 10 -0.66 -16.63 5.56
N TYR A 11 -1.68 -17.47 5.76
CA TYR A 11 -2.09 -18.51 4.82
C TYR A 11 -3.05 -18.01 3.72
N LEU A 12 -3.66 -16.84 3.89
CA LEU A 12 -4.53 -16.27 2.86
C LEU A 12 -3.71 -15.90 1.62
N PRO A 13 -4.19 -16.10 0.39
CA PRO A 13 -3.58 -15.53 -0.81
C PRO A 13 -3.55 -14.00 -0.81
N ASP A 14 -2.66 -13.39 -1.61
CA ASP A 14 -2.52 -11.93 -1.71
C ASP A 14 -3.80 -11.26 -2.24
N GLU A 15 -4.55 -11.94 -3.11
CA GLU A 15 -5.82 -11.46 -3.66
C GLU A 15 -6.89 -11.37 -2.57
N CYS A 16 -6.96 -12.37 -1.68
CA CYS A 16 -7.88 -12.36 -0.54
C CYS A 16 -7.52 -11.23 0.44
N LEU A 17 -6.23 -11.06 0.72
CA LEU A 17 -5.74 -9.95 1.55
C LEU A 17 -6.04 -8.59 0.93
N SER A 18 -5.90 -8.45 -0.39
CA SER A 18 -6.26 -7.22 -1.11
C SER A 18 -7.72 -6.85 -0.91
N VAL A 19 -8.65 -7.81 -1.02
CA VAL A 19 -10.08 -7.58 -0.77
C VAL A 19 -10.34 -7.14 0.67
N ILE A 20 -9.71 -7.78 1.65
CA ILE A 20 -9.83 -7.41 3.07
C ILE A 20 -9.26 -6.00 3.31
N PHE A 21 -8.10 -5.68 2.73
CA PHE A 21 -7.48 -4.37 2.91
C PHE A 21 -8.23 -3.24 2.20
N GLN A 22 -8.98 -3.54 1.14
CA GLN A 22 -9.83 -2.56 0.47
C GLN A 22 -10.94 -2.03 1.38
N SER A 23 -11.48 -2.86 2.29
CA SER A 23 -12.51 -2.46 3.26
C SER A 23 -11.99 -1.66 4.45
N LEU A 24 -10.67 -1.52 4.59
CA LEU A 24 -10.08 -0.71 5.66
C LEU A 24 -10.20 0.79 5.38
N SER A 25 -10.22 1.58 6.45
CA SER A 25 -10.21 3.04 6.37
C SER A 25 -8.94 3.55 5.69
N TYR A 26 -8.97 4.79 5.17
CA TYR A 26 -7.76 5.40 4.60
C TYR A 26 -6.62 5.53 5.62
N ALA A 27 -6.95 5.76 6.90
CA ALA A 27 -5.97 5.84 7.98
C ALA A 27 -5.26 4.49 8.19
N ASP A 28 -6.02 3.40 8.16
CA ASP A 28 -5.49 2.05 8.36
C ASP A 28 -4.75 1.53 7.13
N LYS A 29 -5.11 2.01 5.94
CA LYS A 29 -4.40 1.71 4.69
C LYS A 29 -2.91 2.03 4.75
N LYS A 30 -2.53 3.10 5.47
CA LYS A 30 -1.13 3.46 5.68
C LYS A 30 -0.46 2.63 6.79
N ARG A 31 -1.23 2.14 7.76
CA ARG A 31 -0.70 1.40 8.91
C ARG A 31 -0.40 -0.05 8.54
N TYR A 32 -1.30 -0.71 7.82
CA TYR A 32 -1.11 -2.12 7.48
C TYR A 32 0.10 -2.32 6.55
N SER A 33 0.42 -1.36 5.67
CA SER A 33 1.61 -1.44 4.81
C SER A 33 2.92 -1.46 5.60
N LEU A 34 2.90 -1.16 6.90
CA LEU A 34 4.08 -1.15 7.78
C LEU A 34 4.23 -2.44 8.59
N VAL A 35 3.26 -3.36 8.56
CA VAL A 35 3.27 -4.60 9.35
C VAL A 35 4.36 -5.55 8.86
N CYS A 36 4.40 -5.80 7.55
CA CYS A 36 5.43 -6.65 6.94
C CYS A 36 5.62 -6.33 5.45
N ARG A 37 6.68 -6.87 4.83
CA ARG A 37 7.00 -6.64 3.41
C ARG A 37 5.88 -7.10 2.48
N ARG A 38 5.22 -8.22 2.81
CA ARG A 38 4.11 -8.76 2.02
C ARG A 38 2.94 -7.78 1.96
N TRP A 39 2.58 -7.21 3.11
CA TRP A 39 1.48 -6.25 3.20
C TRP A 39 1.82 -4.91 2.52
N LEU A 40 3.09 -4.49 2.58
CA LEU A 40 3.58 -3.35 1.81
C LEU A 40 3.40 -3.56 0.29
N MET A 41 3.69 -4.76 -0.21
CA MET A 41 3.51 -5.11 -1.63
C MET A 41 2.05 -5.24 -2.03
N ILE A 42 1.15 -5.68 -1.15
CA ILE A 42 -0.28 -5.72 -1.47
C ILE A 42 -0.85 -4.29 -1.52
N GLU A 43 -0.40 -3.42 -0.61
CA GLU A 43 -0.84 -2.04 -0.53
C GLU A 43 -0.55 -1.23 -1.80
N SER A 44 0.62 -1.45 -2.40
CA SER A 44 1.02 -0.76 -3.62
C SER A 44 0.03 -0.96 -4.77
N HIS A 45 -0.47 -2.18 -4.90
CA HIS A 45 -1.41 -2.58 -5.95
C HIS A 45 -2.84 -2.08 -5.68
N SER A 46 -3.18 -1.83 -4.42
CA SER A 46 -4.51 -1.37 -3.99
C SER A 46 -4.75 0.12 -4.24
N ARG A 47 -3.70 0.93 -4.38
CA ARG A 47 -3.83 2.38 -4.61
C ARG A 47 -3.89 2.72 -6.10
N HIS A 48 -5.08 3.13 -6.55
CA HIS A 48 -5.27 3.65 -7.91
C HIS A 48 -5.11 5.18 -8.01
N ARG A 49 -5.21 5.90 -6.89
CA ARG A 49 -5.09 7.36 -6.83
C ARG A 49 -3.98 7.80 -5.88
N LEU A 50 -3.10 8.68 -6.37
CA LEU A 50 -2.07 9.34 -5.58
C LEU A 50 -2.33 10.84 -5.53
N SER A 51 -2.20 11.46 -4.36
CA SER A 51 -2.29 12.92 -4.21
C SER A 51 -0.98 13.44 -3.63
N LEU A 52 -0.27 14.27 -4.37
CA LEU A 52 1.03 14.83 -4.01
C LEU A 52 0.93 16.35 -3.93
N ASN A 53 1.75 16.96 -3.09
CA ASN A 53 1.91 18.41 -3.09
C ASN A 53 2.91 18.79 -4.19
N ALA A 54 2.61 19.84 -4.93
CA ALA A 54 3.42 20.35 -6.03
C ALA A 54 4.54 21.24 -5.48
N TYR A 55 5.69 20.62 -5.20
CA TYR A 55 6.93 21.34 -4.87
C TYR A 55 7.93 21.26 -6.03
N ALA A 56 8.86 22.21 -6.12
CA ALA A 56 9.86 22.26 -7.19
C ALA A 56 10.68 20.96 -7.30
N ASP A 57 10.98 20.34 -6.16
CA ASP A 57 11.80 19.12 -6.07
C ASP A 57 10.97 17.82 -6.14
N LEU A 58 9.74 17.88 -6.67
CA LEU A 58 8.90 16.68 -6.80
C LEU A 58 9.37 15.76 -7.94
N LEU A 59 10.04 16.28 -8.97
CA LEU A 59 10.42 15.49 -10.15
C LEU A 59 11.39 14.33 -9.86
N PRO A 60 12.48 14.52 -9.08
CA PRO A 60 13.43 13.43 -8.80
C PRO A 60 12.81 12.18 -8.14
N PRO A 61 11.92 12.26 -7.13
CA PRO A 61 11.34 11.07 -6.50
C PRO A 61 10.18 10.41 -7.27
N VAL A 62 9.57 11.10 -8.25
CA VAL A 62 8.36 10.60 -8.95
C VAL A 62 8.53 9.22 -9.59
N PRO A 63 9.63 8.90 -10.30
CA PRO A 63 9.82 7.56 -10.86
C PRO A 63 9.78 6.46 -9.79
N MET A 64 10.44 6.67 -8.64
CA MET A 64 10.39 5.71 -7.53
C MET A 64 8.99 5.57 -6.93
N LEU A 65 8.21 6.66 -6.89
CA LEU A 65 6.82 6.61 -6.43
C LEU A 65 5.96 5.74 -7.33
N PHE A 66 6.13 5.80 -8.65
CA PHE A 66 5.39 4.96 -9.59
C PHE A 66 5.87 3.51 -9.59
N THR A 67 7.15 3.24 -9.34
CA THR A 67 7.62 1.88 -9.07
C THR A 67 6.97 1.31 -7.82
N ARG A 68 6.85 2.12 -6.76
CA ARG A 68 6.20 1.70 -5.51
C ARG A 68 4.69 1.59 -5.65
N PHE A 69 4.03 2.34 -6.53
CA PHE A 69 2.58 2.32 -6.73
C PHE A 69 2.23 2.03 -8.20
N ASN A 70 2.47 0.80 -8.63
CA ASN A 70 2.35 0.37 -10.03
C ASN A 70 0.91 0.36 -10.58
N SER A 71 -0.11 0.38 -9.72
CA SER A 71 -1.52 0.42 -10.10
C SER A 71 -2.13 1.84 -10.18
N VAL A 72 -1.32 2.90 -9.98
CA VAL A 72 -1.81 4.29 -10.01
C VAL A 72 -2.19 4.70 -11.42
N ASN A 73 -3.44 5.14 -11.58
CA ASN A 73 -3.97 5.67 -12.84
C ASN A 73 -4.52 7.10 -12.70
N LYS A 74 -4.58 7.63 -11.47
CA LYS A 74 -5.01 9.00 -11.19
C LYS A 74 -3.99 9.69 -10.29
N LEU A 75 -3.38 10.76 -10.80
CA LEU A 75 -2.50 11.63 -10.03
C LEU A 75 -3.21 12.97 -9.78
N ALA A 76 -3.25 13.40 -8.53
CA ALA A 76 -3.71 14.73 -8.14
C ALA A 76 -2.54 15.52 -7.56
N LEU A 77 -2.29 16.72 -8.08
CA LEU A 77 -1.30 17.64 -7.55
C LEU A 77 -2.02 18.74 -6.77
N LYS A 78 -1.56 18.99 -5.54
CA LYS A 78 -2.09 20.02 -4.64
C LYS A 78 -1.08 21.15 -4.54
N TRP A 79 -1.54 22.40 -4.61
CA TRP A 79 -0.76 23.59 -4.29
C TRP A 79 -0.88 23.94 -2.80
#